data_AF-A0A7X5L9F5-F1
#
_entry.id   AF-A0A7X5L9F5-F1
#
_cell.length_a   1.000
_cell.length_b   1.000
_cell.length_c   1.000
_cell.angle_alpha   90.00
_cell.angle_beta   90.00
_cell.angle_gamma   90.00
#
_symmetry.space_group_name_H-M   'P 1'
#
loop_
_entity.id
_entity.type
_entity.pdbx_description
1 polymer ?
#
loop_
_entity_poly.entity_id
_entity_poly.type
_entity_poly.pdbx_seq_one_letter_code
_entity_poly.pdbx_strand_id
1 'polypeptide(L)'
;MLKGINTDQQSFIGFFDFLFDNNVKAVHLLELLVKKDQEVFYRYYESIEKIEKKMKALSSMFNIKQIEKTNKKTVYILQRDDKCIKVILFRLSCRCGCSVCTKENDIKIGADMILHHCYLKDVNCGNAVMDLEKAIENREEYLKSQEMDYSYNTLYWGE
;
A
#
# COMPACT_ATOMS: atom_id res chain seq x y z
N MET A 1 -1.37 -9.38 20.21
CA MET A 1 -2.28 -8.38 19.58
C MET A 1 -2.24 -8.45 18.05
N LEU A 2 -1.13 -8.13 17.38
CA LEU A 2 -1.06 -8.07 15.90
C LEU A 2 -1.34 -9.40 15.17
N LYS A 3 -0.91 -10.54 15.73
CA LYS A 3 -1.25 -11.88 15.19
C LYS A 3 -2.77 -12.09 15.11
N GLY A 4 -3.50 -11.71 16.15
CA GLY A 4 -4.95 -11.93 16.25
C GLY A 4 -5.71 -11.18 15.17
N ILE A 5 -5.38 -9.91 14.94
CA ILE A 5 -5.96 -9.03 13.90
C ILE A 5 -5.91 -9.71 12.52
N ASN A 6 -4.80 -10.39 12.23
CA ASN A 6 -4.59 -11.06 10.94
C ASN A 6 -5.18 -12.47 10.88
N THR A 7 -5.47 -13.14 12.01
CA THR A 7 -5.92 -14.55 11.99
C THR A 7 -7.36 -14.77 12.41
N ASP A 8 -7.95 -13.83 13.15
CA ASP A 8 -9.24 -13.99 13.81
C ASP A 8 -10.14 -12.77 13.58
N GLN A 9 -11.40 -13.03 13.25
CA GLN A 9 -12.36 -11.96 12.93
C GLN A 9 -12.71 -11.13 14.17
N GLN A 10 -12.84 -11.75 15.34
CA GLN A 10 -13.16 -11.04 16.58
C GLN A 10 -12.03 -10.10 17.00
N SER A 11 -10.78 -10.54 16.83
CA SER A 11 -9.61 -9.70 17.05
C SER A 11 -9.53 -8.53 16.06
N PHE A 12 -9.97 -8.72 14.81
CA PHE A 12 -10.05 -7.64 13.82
C PHE A 12 -11.16 -6.62 14.16
N ILE A 13 -12.30 -7.09 14.66
CA ILE A 13 -13.37 -6.24 15.18
C ILE A 13 -12.89 -5.45 16.40
N GLY A 14 -12.33 -6.15 17.39
CA GLY A 14 -11.82 -5.55 18.63
C GLY A 14 -10.72 -4.52 18.40
N PHE A 15 -9.96 -4.66 17.31
CA PHE A 15 -9.05 -3.62 16.86
C PHE A 15 -9.79 -2.33 16.51
N PHE A 16 -10.86 -2.38 15.72
CA PHE A 16 -11.64 -1.18 15.40
C PHE A 16 -12.40 -0.63 16.60
N ASP A 17 -12.93 -1.49 17.48
CA ASP A 17 -13.54 -1.05 18.73
C ASP A 17 -12.56 -0.20 19.55
N PHE A 18 -11.34 -0.70 19.74
CA PHE A 18 -10.28 0.03 20.41
C PHE A 18 -10.01 1.40 19.75
N LEU A 19 -9.97 1.46 18.42
CA LEU A 19 -9.75 2.73 17.70
C LEU A 19 -10.89 3.74 17.94
N PHE A 20 -12.14 3.28 17.94
CA PHE A 20 -13.32 4.12 18.21
C PHE A 20 -13.36 4.60 19.66
N ASP A 21 -13.01 3.74 20.60
CA ASP A 21 -13.00 4.06 22.03
C ASP A 21 -11.92 5.11 22.36
N ASN A 22 -10.82 5.10 21.60
CA ASN A 22 -9.71 6.05 21.74
C ASN A 22 -9.80 7.26 20.78
N ASN A 23 -10.95 7.46 20.12
CA ASN A 23 -11.20 8.60 19.21
C ASN A 23 -10.18 8.75 18.07
N VAL A 24 -9.59 7.64 17.62
CA VAL A 24 -8.67 7.63 16.48
C VAL A 24 -9.41 8.08 15.22
N LYS A 25 -8.84 9.02 14.46
CA LYS A 25 -9.48 9.57 13.25
C LYS A 25 -9.12 8.82 11.98
N ALA A 26 -7.93 8.23 11.93
CA ALA A 26 -7.46 7.50 10.76
C ALA A 26 -6.52 6.36 11.17
N VAL A 27 -6.53 5.29 10.38
CA VAL A 27 -5.63 4.16 10.52
C VAL A 27 -5.13 3.72 9.16
N HIS A 28 -3.82 3.47 9.07
CA HIS A 28 -3.16 3.03 7.85
C HIS A 28 -2.75 1.57 8.03
N LEU A 29 -3.26 0.69 7.18
CA LEU A 29 -2.89 -0.72 7.14
C LEU A 29 -2.02 -0.94 5.90
N LEU A 30 -0.75 -1.25 6.13
CA LEU A 30 0.25 -1.42 5.08
C LEU A 30 0.40 -2.90 4.75
N GLU A 31 0.36 -3.25 3.46
CA GLU A 31 0.72 -4.60 3.02
C GLU A 31 2.22 -4.85 3.22
N LEU A 32 2.56 -6.00 3.80
CA LEU A 32 3.96 -6.39 4.00
C LEU A 32 4.57 -6.94 2.71
N LEU A 33 5.82 -6.55 2.42
CA LEU A 33 6.55 -7.07 1.27
C LEU A 33 7.10 -8.46 1.60
N VAL A 34 6.38 -9.49 1.20
CA VAL A 34 6.78 -10.89 1.40
C VAL A 34 7.04 -11.54 0.05
N LYS A 35 8.26 -12.04 -0.18
CA LYS A 35 8.57 -12.83 -1.37
C LYS A 35 7.89 -14.20 -1.29
N LYS A 36 7.58 -14.80 -2.44
CA LYS A 36 6.82 -16.05 -2.53
C LYS A 36 7.50 -17.21 -1.78
N ASP A 37 8.82 -17.31 -1.90
CA ASP A 37 9.66 -18.28 -1.17
C ASP A 37 9.76 -18.00 0.33
N GLN A 38 9.41 -16.80 0.77
CA GLN A 38 9.41 -16.40 2.17
C GLN A 38 8.05 -16.54 2.86
N GLU A 39 6.95 -16.74 2.12
CA GLU A 39 5.59 -16.83 2.68
C GLU A 39 5.47 -17.87 3.81
N VAL A 40 6.22 -18.96 3.73
CA VAL A 40 6.27 -20.01 4.76
C VAL A 40 6.71 -19.52 6.15
N PHE A 41 7.53 -18.46 6.19
CA PHE A 41 8.02 -17.85 7.43
C PHE A 41 7.04 -16.81 7.98
N TYR A 42 6.17 -16.26 7.13
CA TYR A 42 5.20 -15.22 7.50
C TYR A 42 3.78 -15.80 7.60
N ARG A 43 3.59 -16.74 8.52
CA ARG A 43 2.33 -17.48 8.72
C ARG A 43 1.11 -16.60 9.05
N TYR A 44 1.33 -15.35 9.44
CA TYR A 44 0.29 -14.37 9.78
C TYR A 44 0.22 -13.21 8.79
N TYR A 45 0.90 -13.33 7.64
CA TYR A 45 0.77 -12.39 6.55
C TYR A 45 -0.63 -12.47 5.94
N GLU A 46 -1.22 -11.30 5.71
CA GLU A 46 -2.42 -11.17 4.90
C GLU A 46 -2.17 -10.20 3.75
N SER A 47 -2.57 -10.62 2.55
CA SER A 47 -2.61 -9.72 1.41
C SER A 47 -3.76 -8.74 1.55
N ILE A 48 -3.69 -7.63 0.83
CA ILE A 48 -4.78 -6.65 0.85
C ILE A 48 -6.11 -7.21 0.41
N GLU A 49 -6.15 -8.14 -0.54
CA GLU A 49 -7.42 -8.75 -0.96
C GLU A 49 -8.10 -9.50 0.19
N LYS A 50 -7.32 -10.12 1.09
CA LYS A 50 -7.85 -10.79 2.29
C LYS A 50 -8.37 -9.75 3.28
N ILE A 51 -7.65 -8.66 3.50
CA ILE A 51 -8.10 -7.56 4.37
C ILE A 51 -9.37 -6.91 3.81
N GLU A 52 -9.44 -6.63 2.50
CA GLU A 52 -10.64 -6.09 1.83
C GLU A 52 -11.85 -7.01 2.02
N LYS A 53 -11.65 -8.34 1.98
CA LYS A 53 -12.73 -9.32 2.30
C LYS A 53 -13.18 -9.20 3.76
N LYS A 54 -12.24 -9.09 4.71
CA LYS A 54 -12.58 -8.86 6.12
C LYS A 54 -13.33 -7.55 6.34
N MET A 55 -12.89 -6.47 5.68
CA MET A 55 -13.58 -5.17 5.72
C MET A 55 -15.03 -5.29 5.24
N LYS A 56 -15.30 -6.04 4.16
CA LYS A 56 -16.67 -6.28 3.71
C LYS A 56 -17.50 -7.04 4.74
N ALA A 57 -16.90 -8.01 5.43
CA ALA A 57 -17.58 -8.78 6.48
C ALA A 57 -17.92 -7.94 7.73
N LEU A 58 -17.27 -6.80 7.93
CA LEU A 58 -17.56 -5.86 9.02
C LEU A 58 -18.84 -5.02 8.79
N SER A 59 -19.44 -5.07 7.60
CA SER A 59 -20.64 -4.28 7.24
C SER A 59 -21.87 -4.60 8.10
N SER A 60 -21.87 -5.75 8.80
CA SER A 60 -22.92 -6.09 9.76
C SER A 60 -22.82 -5.31 11.08
N MET A 61 -21.66 -4.73 11.38
CA MET A 61 -21.37 -4.04 12.65
C MET A 61 -21.09 -2.55 12.48
N PHE A 62 -20.55 -2.15 11.33
CA PHE A 62 -20.18 -0.78 11.03
C PHE A 62 -20.84 -0.34 9.73
N ASN A 63 -21.16 0.95 9.64
CA ASN A 63 -21.49 1.53 8.35
C ASN A 63 -20.18 1.80 7.59
N ILE A 64 -19.95 1.07 6.49
CA ILE A 64 -18.69 1.10 5.74
C ILE A 64 -18.94 1.68 4.35
N LYS A 65 -18.23 2.76 4.03
CA LYS A 65 -18.25 3.37 2.71
C LYS A 65 -16.85 3.37 2.09
N GLN A 66 -16.68 2.69 0.96
CA GLN A 66 -15.46 2.84 0.16
C GLN A 66 -15.53 4.17 -0.59
N ILE A 67 -14.55 5.05 -0.37
CA ILE A 67 -14.51 6.38 -0.98
C ILE A 67 -13.46 6.51 -2.07
N GLU A 68 -12.44 5.65 -2.07
CA GLU A 68 -11.38 5.66 -3.06
C GLU A 68 -10.85 4.24 -3.28
N LYS A 69 -10.55 3.89 -4.53
CA LYS A 69 -9.80 2.68 -4.87
C LYS A 69 -8.89 2.96 -6.06
N THR A 70 -7.60 2.75 -5.84
CA THR A 70 -6.54 2.87 -6.84
C THR A 70 -5.72 1.57 -6.86
N ASN A 71 -4.71 1.51 -7.71
CA ASN A 71 -3.76 0.38 -7.69
C ASN A 71 -2.90 0.33 -6.42
N LYS A 72 -2.75 1.47 -5.73
CA LYS A 72 -1.82 1.65 -4.60
C LYS A 72 -2.53 1.69 -3.25
N LYS A 73 -3.81 2.03 -3.22
CA LYS A 73 -4.58 2.10 -1.98
C LYS A 73 -6.06 1.94 -2.18
N THR A 74 -6.72 1.45 -1.13
CA THR A 74 -8.18 1.48 -0.97
C THR A 74 -8.52 2.24 0.30
N VAL A 75 -9.47 3.16 0.23
CA VAL A 75 -9.86 4.01 1.36
C VAL A 75 -11.32 3.76 1.72
N TYR A 76 -11.55 3.47 2.99
CA TYR A 76 -12.86 3.31 3.59
C TYR A 76 -13.10 4.38 4.65
N ILE A 77 -14.35 4.78 4.81
CA ILE A 77 -14.87 5.43 6.01
C ILE A 77 -15.67 4.38 6.78
N LEU A 78 -15.26 4.12 8.01
CA LEU A 78 -15.98 3.31 8.97
C LEU A 78 -16.71 4.25 9.93
N GLN A 79 -18.01 4.08 10.07
CA GLN A 79 -18.84 4.88 10.97
C GLN A 79 -19.57 3.99 11.97
N ARG A 80 -19.57 4.44 13.23
CA ARG A 80 -20.36 3.90 14.33
C ARG A 80 -20.85 5.09 15.16
N ASP A 81 -22.16 5.18 15.35
CA ASP A 81 -22.81 6.31 16.01
C ASP A 81 -22.40 7.66 15.39
N ASP A 82 -21.90 8.60 16.20
CA ASP A 82 -21.39 9.91 15.81
C ASP A 82 -19.89 9.91 15.44
N LYS A 83 -19.21 8.76 15.57
CA LYS A 83 -17.77 8.63 15.32
C LYS A 83 -17.48 8.05 13.94
N CYS A 84 -16.38 8.51 13.35
CA CYS A 84 -15.87 8.00 12.09
C CYS A 84 -14.36 7.76 12.13
N ILE A 85 -13.93 6.73 11.41
CA ILE A 85 -12.52 6.38 11.21
C ILE A 85 -12.26 6.26 9.71
N LYS A 86 -11.25 6.96 9.22
CA LYS A 86 -10.70 6.77 7.88
C LYS A 86 -9.73 5.60 7.88
N VAL A 87 -10.08 4.51 7.20
CA VAL A 87 -9.22 3.33 7.07
C VAL A 87 -8.58 3.34 5.69
N ILE A 88 -7.24 3.37 5.64
CA ILE A 88 -6.49 3.38 4.39
C ILE A 88 -5.69 2.09 4.31
N LEU A 89 -5.99 1.27 3.30
CA LEU A 89 -5.23 0.07 2.97
C LEU A 89 -4.22 0.43 1.89
N PHE A 90 -2.93 0.30 2.16
CA PHE A 90 -1.87 0.60 1.20
C PHE A 90 -1.27 -0.68 0.61
N ARG A 91 -1.46 -0.84 -0.70
CA ARG A 91 -0.87 -1.89 -1.51
C ARG A 91 0.52 -1.48 -1.93
N LEU A 92 1.42 -2.46 -1.88
CA LEU A 92 2.74 -2.29 -2.46
C LEU A 92 2.62 -2.26 -3.98
N SER A 93 2.97 -1.14 -4.62
CA SER A 93 2.93 -0.99 -6.09
C SER A 93 3.68 -2.10 -6.83
N CYS A 94 4.72 -2.64 -6.19
CA CYS A 94 5.52 -3.72 -6.75
C CYS A 94 4.75 -5.02 -6.94
N ARG A 95 3.64 -5.24 -6.20
CA ARG A 95 2.70 -6.35 -6.44
C ARG A 95 1.89 -6.17 -7.73
N CYS A 96 1.74 -4.95 -8.20
CA CYS A 96 1.04 -4.60 -9.44
C CYS A 96 2.01 -4.51 -10.65
N GLY A 97 3.30 -4.78 -10.45
CA GLY A 97 4.36 -4.74 -11.47
C GLY A 97 5.23 -3.49 -11.39
N CYS A 98 6.50 -3.60 -11.80
CA CYS A 98 7.48 -2.50 -11.75
C CYS A 98 7.05 -1.25 -12.53
N SER A 99 6.30 -1.41 -13.62
CA SER A 99 5.74 -0.28 -14.37
C SER A 99 4.76 0.56 -13.56
N VAL A 100 4.06 -0.05 -12.59
CA VAL A 100 3.18 0.67 -11.65
C VAL A 100 4.02 1.43 -10.64
N CYS A 101 5.09 0.86 -10.08
CA CYS A 101 6.02 1.60 -9.20
C CYS A 101 6.56 2.87 -9.87
N THR A 102 6.92 2.76 -11.14
CA THR A 102 7.39 3.88 -11.96
C THR A 102 6.32 4.97 -12.12
N LYS A 103 5.09 4.58 -12.49
CA LYS A 103 3.96 5.52 -12.67
C LYS A 103 3.55 6.20 -11.36
N GLU A 104 3.60 5.47 -10.27
CA GLU A 104 3.26 5.93 -8.91
C GLU A 104 4.43 6.63 -8.19
N ASN A 105 5.52 6.90 -8.93
CA ASN A 105 6.76 7.54 -8.50
C ASN A 105 7.33 7.00 -7.18
N ASP A 106 7.32 5.67 -6.98
CA ASP A 106 7.92 5.00 -5.82
C ASP A 106 9.46 4.94 -5.88
N ILE A 107 10.06 5.79 -6.70
CA ILE A 107 11.49 5.90 -6.93
C ILE A 107 12.03 6.91 -5.93
N LYS A 108 13.20 6.61 -5.34
CA LYS A 108 13.74 7.43 -4.28
C LYS A 108 15.18 7.83 -4.56
N ILE A 109 15.51 9.06 -4.15
CA ILE A 109 16.90 9.44 -3.92
C ILE A 109 17.26 8.94 -2.53
N GLY A 110 18.28 8.11 -2.45
CA GLY A 110 18.78 7.58 -1.18
C GLY A 110 19.49 8.67 -0.37
N ALA A 111 19.79 8.38 0.89
CA ALA A 111 20.61 9.29 1.72
C ALA A 111 22.04 9.45 1.17
N ASP A 112 22.46 8.55 0.28
CA ASP A 112 23.68 8.62 -0.53
C ASP A 112 23.58 9.59 -1.72
N MET A 113 22.43 10.27 -1.88
CA MET A 113 22.12 11.16 -3.00
C MET A 113 22.09 10.43 -4.36
N ILE A 114 21.98 9.10 -4.36
CA ILE A 114 21.88 8.29 -5.56
C ILE A 114 20.42 8.00 -5.86
N LEU A 115 20.05 8.02 -7.14
CA LEU A 115 18.72 7.59 -7.58
C LEU A 115 18.61 6.07 -7.50
N HIS A 116 17.69 5.58 -6.67
CA HIS A 116 17.34 4.18 -6.54
C HIS A 116 15.99 3.92 -7.19
N HIS A 117 16.00 3.22 -8.33
CA HIS A 117 14.80 2.86 -9.08
C HIS A 117 13.91 1.83 -8.35
N CYS A 118 14.42 1.20 -7.28
CA CYS A 118 13.69 0.28 -6.42
C CYS A 118 14.20 0.36 -4.98
N TYR A 119 13.33 0.09 -4.00
CA TYR A 119 13.72 -0.09 -2.59
C TYR A 119 14.56 -1.35 -2.35
N LEU A 120 14.53 -2.31 -3.28
CA LEU A 120 15.31 -3.53 -3.21
C LEU A 120 16.57 -3.37 -4.06
N LYS A 121 17.73 -3.59 -3.44
CA LYS A 121 19.05 -3.45 -4.07
C LYS A 121 19.33 -4.53 -5.12
N ASP A 122 18.86 -5.75 -4.89
CA ASP A 122 19.09 -6.90 -5.76
C ASP A 122 17.83 -7.24 -6.56
N VAL A 123 18.03 -7.22 -7.88
CA VAL A 123 17.15 -7.43 -9.04
C VAL A 123 15.88 -8.28 -8.82
N ASN A 124 14.79 -7.81 -9.44
CA ASN A 124 13.46 -8.43 -9.52
C ASN A 124 12.70 -8.53 -8.19
N CYS A 125 11.86 -7.51 -7.92
CA CYS A 125 10.70 -7.72 -7.06
C CYS A 125 9.93 -8.92 -7.64
N GLY A 126 9.73 -9.98 -6.85
CA GLY A 126 9.22 -11.28 -7.32
C GLY A 126 7.81 -11.31 -7.96
N ASN A 127 7.24 -10.14 -8.29
CA ASN A 127 6.00 -9.98 -9.06
C ASN A 127 6.21 -9.08 -10.31
N ALA A 128 7.45 -8.77 -10.70
CA ALA A 128 7.75 -7.99 -11.89
C ALA A 128 7.34 -8.77 -13.14
N VAL A 129 6.23 -8.38 -13.77
CA VAL A 129 5.75 -8.94 -15.06
C VAL A 129 6.63 -8.46 -16.23
N MET A 130 7.59 -7.56 -15.97
CA MET A 130 8.59 -7.07 -16.92
C MET A 130 9.97 -7.08 -16.31
N ASP A 131 10.98 -7.27 -17.16
CA ASP A 131 12.38 -7.00 -16.83
C ASP A 131 12.54 -5.58 -16.28
N LEU A 132 13.23 -5.46 -15.15
CA LEU A 132 13.50 -4.19 -14.48
C LEU A 132 14.24 -3.22 -15.42
N GLU A 133 15.14 -3.72 -16.26
CA GLU A 133 15.89 -2.91 -17.24
C GLU A 133 14.93 -2.23 -18.23
N LYS A 134 14.02 -3.00 -18.82
CA LYS A 134 13.02 -2.49 -19.76
C LYS A 134 12.05 -1.49 -19.13
N ALA A 135 11.73 -1.67 -17.84
CA ALA A 135 10.89 -0.72 -17.11
C ALA A 135 11.61 0.61 -16.82
N ILE A 136 12.94 0.57 -16.62
CA ILE A 136 13.79 1.75 -16.47
C ILE A 136 13.90 2.48 -17.81
N GLU A 137 14.18 1.78 -18.91
CA GLU A 137 14.27 2.37 -20.27
C GLU A 137 13.00 3.13 -20.66
N ASN A 138 11.83 2.50 -20.52
CA ASN A 138 10.54 3.13 -20.80
C ASN A 138 10.28 4.38 -19.95
N ARG A 139 10.82 4.43 -18.73
CA ARG A 139 10.69 5.60 -17.86
C ARG A 139 11.61 6.72 -18.33
N GLU A 140 12.85 6.40 -18.65
CA GLU A 140 13.82 7.39 -19.15
C GLU A 140 13.30 8.03 -20.44
N GLU A 141 12.69 7.25 -21.34
CA GLU A 141 11.98 7.77 -22.51
C GLU A 141 10.79 8.66 -22.13
N TYR A 142 9.96 8.22 -21.17
CA TYR A 142 8.85 9.03 -20.67
C TYR A 142 9.33 10.37 -20.11
N LEU A 143 10.34 10.38 -19.23
CA LEU A 143 10.89 11.60 -18.63
C LEU A 143 11.50 12.54 -19.69
N LYS A 144 12.20 11.99 -20.69
CA LYS A 144 12.74 12.77 -21.82
C LYS A 144 11.64 13.41 -22.68
N SER A 145 10.45 12.81 -22.71
CA SER A 145 9.30 13.36 -23.44
C SER A 145 8.49 14.40 -22.66
N GLN A 146 8.78 14.59 -21.37
CA GLN A 146 8.14 15.63 -20.55
C GLN A 146 8.96 16.94 -20.62
N GLU A 147 8.29 18.08 -20.42
CA GLU A 147 8.94 19.38 -20.38
C GLU A 147 10.01 19.44 -19.27
N MET A 148 11.05 20.25 -19.47
CA MET A 148 12.28 20.27 -18.67
C MET A 148 12.05 20.45 -17.15
N ASP A 149 10.95 21.09 -16.77
CA ASP A 149 10.57 21.36 -15.38
C ASP A 149 9.81 20.21 -14.68
N TYR A 150 9.49 19.13 -15.41
CA TYR A 150 8.73 18.00 -14.87
C TYR A 150 9.48 17.22 -13.78
N SER A 151 10.81 17.17 -13.83
CA SER A 151 11.62 16.27 -12.98
C SER A 151 12.20 16.91 -11.71
N TYR A 152 12.48 18.21 -11.72
CA TYR A 152 13.19 18.87 -10.62
C TYR A 152 12.27 19.30 -9.47
N ASN A 153 11.01 19.64 -9.76
CA ASN A 153 10.08 20.18 -8.77
C ASN A 153 9.03 19.18 -8.26
N THR A 154 9.00 17.95 -8.80
CA THR A 154 8.05 16.90 -8.40
C THR A 154 8.67 15.82 -7.50
N LEU A 155 9.97 15.91 -7.20
CA LEU A 155 10.60 15.21 -6.08
C LEU A 155 10.24 15.87 -4.74
N TYR A 156 8.95 16.12 -4.52
CA TYR A 156 8.45 16.66 -3.28
C TYR A 156 7.42 15.70 -2.69
N TRP A 157 7.69 15.33 -1.44
CA TRP A 157 6.71 14.82 -0.50
C TRP A 157 5.50 15.76 -0.54
N GLY A 158 4.34 15.24 -0.99
CA GLY A 158 3.13 16.05 -1.10
C GLY A 158 2.76 16.76 0.22
N GLU A 159 1.98 17.83 0.09
CA GLU A 159 1.24 18.46 1.20
C GLU A 159 0.38 17.45 1.98
#